data_AF-A0A379TAL2-F1
#
_entry.id   AF-A0A379TAL2-F1
#
_cell.length_a   1.000
_cell.length_b   1.000
_cell.length_c   1.000
_cell.angle_alpha   90.00
_cell.angle_beta   90.00
_cell.angle_gamma   90.00
#
_symmetry.space_group_name_H-M   'P 1'
#
loop_
_entity.id
_entity.type
_entity.pdbx_description
1 polymer ?
#
loop_
_entity_poly.entity_id
_entity_poly.type
_entity_poly.pdbx_seq_one_letter_code
_entity_poly.pdbx_strand_id
1 'polypeptide(L)'
;MTALGLGDIAAFPFVEAPDKRNIQDGVRLLEELGAITADGQQTVYKLTPLGRQLSQLPVDPRLARMVLEAQKHGCVREAMIITSALSIQDPRERPADKQQASDEKHRRFQDKESDFLAFVNLWNYLGEQQKALSSNQFRRLCRTDYLNYLRVREWQDIYTQLRQVVKELGISVNSEPAEYREIHVALLTGLLSHIGMKDADKQEYTGARNARFSIFPGSGLFKKPPKWTMVAELVETSRLWGAHRCPH
;
A
#
# COMPACT_ATOMS: atom_id res chain seq x y z
N MET A 1 -9.63 -10.45 15.70
CA MET A 1 -10.69 -11.29 16.32
C MET A 1 -10.40 -12.78 16.13
N THR A 2 -10.28 -13.27 14.91
CA THR A 2 -9.95 -14.68 14.62
C THR A 2 -8.61 -15.12 15.23
N ALA A 3 -7.61 -14.23 15.28
CA ALA A 3 -6.33 -14.48 15.95
C ALA A 3 -6.44 -14.71 17.47
N LEU A 4 -7.44 -14.11 18.10
CA LEU A 4 -7.72 -14.24 19.53
C LEU A 4 -8.65 -15.43 19.83
N GLY A 5 -9.03 -16.22 18.82
CA GLY A 5 -9.89 -17.38 18.99
C GLY A 5 -11.33 -17.06 19.39
N LEU A 6 -11.80 -15.83 19.13
CA LEU A 6 -13.09 -15.31 19.62
C LEU A 6 -14.35 -15.92 18.98
N GLY A 7 -14.25 -17.09 18.33
CA GLY A 7 -15.41 -17.82 17.80
C GLY A 7 -16.20 -17.04 16.73
N ASP A 8 -17.53 -17.17 16.75
CA ASP A 8 -18.43 -16.52 15.80
C ASP A 8 -18.42 -14.99 15.95
N ILE A 9 -18.03 -14.30 14.88
CA ILE A 9 -17.97 -12.84 14.82
C ILE A 9 -19.36 -12.22 15.06
N ALA A 10 -20.43 -12.90 14.64
CA ALA A 10 -21.80 -12.43 14.84
C ALA A 10 -22.25 -12.50 16.31
N ALA A 11 -21.61 -13.36 17.12
CA ALA A 11 -21.88 -13.49 18.54
C ALA A 11 -21.00 -12.58 19.42
N PHE A 12 -20.07 -11.82 18.82
CA PHE A 12 -19.19 -10.93 19.56
C PHE A 12 -19.97 -9.71 20.10
N PRO A 13 -19.82 -9.35 21.39
CA PRO A 13 -20.60 -8.29 22.02
C PRO A 13 -20.06 -6.91 21.66
N PHE A 14 -20.31 -6.47 20.42
CA PHE A 14 -20.00 -5.10 20.00
C PHE A 14 -20.87 -4.10 20.77
N VAL A 15 -20.28 -2.96 21.16
CA VAL A 15 -21.04 -1.81 21.71
C VAL A 15 -22.02 -1.27 20.66
N GLU A 16 -21.58 -1.23 19.39
CA GLU A 16 -22.40 -0.99 18.22
C GLU A 16 -21.97 -1.98 17.14
N ALA A 17 -22.87 -2.89 16.77
CA ALA A 17 -22.53 -3.98 15.85
C ALA A 17 -22.37 -3.44 14.41
N PRO A 18 -21.29 -3.79 13.71
CA PRO A 18 -21.13 -3.40 12.32
C PRO A 18 -22.17 -4.09 11.44
N ASP A 19 -22.50 -3.46 10.31
CA ASP A 19 -23.36 -4.07 9.30
C ASP A 19 -22.83 -5.43 8.86
N LYS A 20 -23.74 -6.41 8.74
CA LYS A 20 -23.40 -7.78 8.32
C LYS A 20 -22.64 -7.82 6.99
N ARG A 21 -22.91 -6.86 6.09
CA ARG A 21 -22.20 -6.71 4.81
C ARG A 21 -20.72 -6.42 5.00
N ASN A 22 -20.38 -5.48 5.90
CA ASN A 22 -19.00 -5.13 6.19
C ASN A 22 -18.23 -6.29 6.83
N ILE A 23 -18.90 -7.08 7.68
CA ILE A 23 -18.32 -8.31 8.25
C ILE A 23 -18.03 -9.32 7.14
N GLN A 24 -19.00 -9.57 6.26
CA GLN A 24 -18.84 -10.51 5.14
C GLN A 24 -17.74 -10.09 4.18
N ASP A 25 -17.63 -8.80 3.86
CA ASP A 25 -16.58 -8.28 2.98
C ASP A 25 -15.19 -8.40 3.62
N GLY A 26 -15.07 -8.19 4.93
CA GLY A 26 -13.85 -8.44 5.68
C GLY A 26 -13.43 -9.91 5.69
N VAL A 27 -14.39 -10.83 5.89
CA VAL A 27 -14.14 -12.28 5.81
C VAL A 27 -13.69 -12.67 4.41
N ARG A 28 -14.40 -12.24 3.36
CA ARG A 28 -14.04 -12.51 1.97
C ARG A 28 -12.65 -12.00 1.62
N LEU A 29 -12.27 -10.82 2.12
CA LEU A 29 -10.93 -10.30 1.96
C LEU A 29 -9.88 -11.23 2.59
N LEU A 30 -10.11 -11.66 3.84
CA LEU A 30 -9.18 -12.56 4.52
C LEU A 30 -9.09 -13.93 3.84
N GLU A 31 -10.17 -14.44 3.23
CA GLU A 31 -10.15 -15.63 2.39
C GLU A 31 -9.35 -15.40 1.09
N GLU A 32 -9.57 -14.27 0.41
CA GLU A 32 -8.84 -13.85 -0.81
C GLU A 32 -7.33 -13.73 -0.56
N LEU A 33 -6.93 -13.25 0.62
CA LEU A 33 -5.53 -13.17 1.05
C LEU A 33 -4.95 -14.52 1.52
N GLY A 34 -5.78 -15.56 1.63
CA GLY A 34 -5.39 -16.87 2.16
C GLY A 34 -5.10 -16.87 3.68
N ALA A 35 -5.61 -15.87 4.41
CA ALA A 35 -5.38 -15.69 5.84
C ALA A 35 -6.26 -16.61 6.69
N ILE A 36 -7.47 -16.92 6.22
CA ILE A 36 -8.42 -17.81 6.90
C ILE A 36 -8.85 -18.94 6.00
N THR A 37 -9.25 -20.04 6.64
CA THR A 37 -9.96 -21.15 6.00
C THR A 37 -11.24 -21.41 6.76
N ALA A 38 -12.30 -21.73 6.04
CA ALA A 38 -13.58 -22.11 6.59
C ALA A 38 -13.65 -23.64 6.71
N ASP A 39 -14.37 -24.16 7.71
CA ASP A 39 -14.78 -25.56 7.67
C ASP A 39 -15.78 -25.81 6.53
N GLY A 40 -16.06 -27.09 6.22
CA GLY A 40 -16.97 -27.46 5.13
C GLY A 40 -18.40 -26.91 5.26
N GLN A 41 -18.79 -26.38 6.42
CA GLN A 41 -20.09 -25.76 6.68
C GLN A 41 -20.01 -24.22 6.80
N GLN A 42 -18.82 -23.62 6.65
CA GLN A 42 -18.56 -22.18 6.73
C GLN A 42 -19.02 -21.49 8.04
N THR A 43 -19.09 -22.25 9.13
CA THR A 43 -19.55 -21.72 10.43
C THR A 43 -18.41 -21.27 11.33
N VAL A 44 -17.22 -21.88 11.20
CA VAL A 44 -16.03 -21.52 11.98
C VAL A 44 -14.85 -21.22 11.07
N TYR A 45 -14.27 -20.02 11.21
CA TYR A 45 -13.05 -19.61 10.52
C TYR A 45 -11.82 -19.91 11.36
N LYS A 46 -10.81 -20.52 10.74
CA LYS A 46 -9.50 -20.78 11.37
C LYS A 46 -8.41 -20.02 10.63
N LEU A 47 -7.46 -19.46 11.37
CA LEU A 47 -6.28 -18.85 10.77
C LEU A 47 -5.38 -19.91 10.15
N THR A 48 -4.96 -19.65 8.91
CA THR A 48 -3.88 -20.39 8.26
C THR A 48 -2.52 -19.99 8.87
N PRO A 49 -1.42 -20.73 8.61
CA PRO A 49 -0.08 -20.28 9.01
C PRO A 49 0.26 -18.87 8.51
N LEU A 50 -0.13 -18.56 7.25
CA LEU A 50 -0.03 -17.23 6.68
C LEU A 50 -0.87 -16.21 7.46
N GLY A 51 -2.12 -16.54 7.78
CA GLY A 51 -3.01 -15.69 8.58
C GLY A 51 -2.45 -15.35 9.96
N ARG A 52 -1.76 -16.30 10.60
CA ARG A 52 -1.08 -16.04 11.87
C ARG A 52 0.05 -15.04 11.70
N GLN A 53 0.89 -15.17 10.67
CA GLN A 53 1.95 -14.19 10.39
C GLN A 53 1.37 -12.82 10.03
N LEU A 54 0.32 -12.77 9.20
CA LEU A 54 -0.38 -11.54 8.83
C LEU A 54 -0.88 -10.79 10.06
N SER A 55 -1.46 -11.49 11.03
CA SER A 55 -2.01 -10.88 12.25
C SER A 55 -0.98 -10.24 13.19
N GLN A 56 0.33 -10.49 12.97
CA GLN A 56 1.40 -9.90 13.78
C GLN A 56 1.88 -8.55 13.24
N LEU A 57 1.63 -8.25 11.96
CA LEU A 57 2.06 -7.01 11.32
C LEU A 57 1.10 -5.85 11.68
N PRO A 58 1.62 -4.67 12.10
CA PRO A 58 0.80 -3.54 12.56
C PRO A 58 0.26 -2.69 11.39
N VAL A 59 -0.23 -3.32 10.33
CA VAL A 59 -0.75 -2.67 9.11
C VAL A 59 -1.97 -3.41 8.57
N ASP A 60 -2.64 -2.82 7.58
CA ASP A 60 -3.76 -3.45 6.89
C ASP A 60 -3.38 -4.86 6.34
N PRO A 61 -4.27 -5.87 6.44
CA PRO A 61 -3.99 -7.23 5.98
C PRO A 61 -3.52 -7.33 4.52
N ARG A 62 -4.01 -6.46 3.61
CA ARG A 62 -3.54 -6.42 2.21
C ARG A 62 -2.07 -6.03 2.16
N LEU A 63 -1.70 -4.96 2.86
CA LEU A 63 -0.33 -4.46 2.88
C LEU A 63 0.62 -5.43 3.58
N ALA A 64 0.17 -6.06 4.67
CA ALA A 64 0.89 -7.14 5.34
C ALA A 64 1.16 -8.32 4.40
N ARG A 65 0.18 -8.69 3.56
CA ARG A 65 0.32 -9.78 2.57
C ARG A 65 1.43 -9.50 1.55
N MET A 66 1.57 -8.25 1.11
CA MET A 66 2.65 -7.84 0.21
C MET A 66 4.02 -8.04 0.85
N VAL A 67 4.19 -7.65 2.11
CA VAL A 67 5.47 -7.77 2.84
C VAL A 67 5.84 -9.24 3.04
N LEU A 68 4.88 -10.10 3.40
CA LEU A 68 5.13 -11.53 3.56
C LEU A 68 5.48 -12.21 2.23
N GLU A 69 4.84 -11.82 1.12
CA GLU A 69 5.19 -12.37 -0.20
C GLU A 69 6.57 -11.92 -0.66
N ALA A 70 6.95 -10.69 -0.35
CA ALA A 70 8.21 -10.09 -0.77
C ALA A 70 9.44 -10.90 -0.34
N GLN A 71 9.32 -11.72 0.71
CA GLN A 71 10.38 -12.66 1.12
C GLN A 71 10.76 -13.64 0.00
N LYS A 72 9.78 -14.16 -0.73
CA LYS A 72 10.01 -15.15 -1.79
C LYS A 72 10.67 -14.56 -3.03
N HIS A 73 10.46 -13.27 -3.25
CA HIS A 73 10.96 -12.51 -4.41
C HIS A 73 12.19 -11.66 -4.08
N GLY A 74 12.68 -11.71 -2.83
CA GLY A 74 13.86 -10.97 -2.41
C GLY A 74 13.69 -9.45 -2.41
N CYS A 75 12.47 -8.93 -2.25
CA CYS A 75 12.13 -7.51 -2.35
C CYS A 75 11.49 -6.93 -1.07
N VAL A 76 11.83 -7.51 0.09
CA VAL A 76 11.24 -7.18 1.40
C VAL A 76 11.46 -5.71 1.77
N ARG A 77 12.65 -5.16 1.49
CA ARG A 77 12.98 -3.75 1.77
C ARG A 77 12.04 -2.81 1.03
N GLU A 78 11.90 -2.99 -0.28
CA GLU A 78 11.06 -2.17 -1.14
C GLU A 78 9.58 -2.32 -0.78
N ALA A 79 9.13 -3.55 -0.52
CA ALA A 79 7.77 -3.81 -0.08
C ALA A 79 7.46 -3.13 1.26
N MET A 80 8.36 -3.17 2.24
CA MET A 80 8.17 -2.45 3.51
C MET A 80 8.10 -0.94 3.31
N ILE A 81 8.95 -0.35 2.45
CA ILE A 81 8.94 1.09 2.14
C ILE A 81 7.59 1.50 1.54
N ILE A 82 7.10 0.71 0.58
CA ILE A 82 5.83 0.98 -0.10
C ILE A 82 4.66 0.78 0.87
N THR A 83 4.63 -0.32 1.60
CA THR A 83 3.59 -0.61 2.60
C THR A 83 3.51 0.49 3.66
N SER A 84 4.65 0.95 4.20
CA SER A 84 4.63 2.03 5.19
C SER A 84 4.19 3.37 4.58
N ALA A 85 4.51 3.64 3.31
CA ALA A 85 4.04 4.84 2.61
C ALA A 85 2.52 4.82 2.42
N LEU A 86 1.98 3.67 2.03
CA LEU A 86 0.54 3.48 1.79
C LEU A 86 -0.29 3.45 3.08
N SER A 87 0.36 3.27 4.24
CA SER A 87 -0.29 3.26 5.55
C SER A 87 -0.50 4.67 6.13
N ILE A 88 0.04 5.71 5.48
CA ILE A 88 -0.04 7.10 5.93
C ILE A 88 -0.58 7.99 4.82
N GLN A 89 -0.89 9.23 5.17
CA GLN A 89 -1.12 10.25 4.17
C GLN A 89 0.18 10.56 3.40
N ASP A 90 0.07 10.81 2.09
CA ASP A 90 1.25 11.06 1.25
C ASP A 90 2.11 12.21 1.82
N PRO A 91 3.42 12.01 2.02
CA PRO A 91 4.31 13.05 2.51
C PRO A 91 4.52 14.18 1.51
N ARG A 92 4.21 14.01 0.23
CA ARG A 92 4.30 15.06 -0.79
C ARG A 92 3.13 16.02 -0.68
N GLU A 93 3.44 17.30 -0.59
CA GLU A 93 2.44 18.38 -0.53
C GLU A 93 2.29 19.01 -1.91
N ARG A 94 1.04 19.28 -2.32
CA ARG A 94 0.73 19.92 -3.60
C ARG A 94 -0.17 21.14 -3.39
N PRO A 95 0.34 22.25 -2.81
CA PRO A 95 -0.46 23.44 -2.54
C PRO A 95 -1.07 24.02 -3.83
N ALA A 96 -2.32 24.48 -3.76
CA ALA A 96 -3.06 24.95 -4.93
C ALA A 96 -2.39 26.15 -5.64
N ASP A 97 -1.71 27.01 -4.88
CA ASP A 97 -0.96 28.17 -5.36
C ASP A 97 0.41 27.81 -5.97
N LYS A 98 0.93 26.60 -5.67
CA LYS A 98 2.29 26.16 -6.03
C LYS A 98 2.32 24.79 -6.68
N GLN A 99 1.25 24.41 -7.39
CA GLN A 99 1.16 23.11 -8.05
C GLN A 99 2.32 22.87 -9.03
N GLN A 100 2.63 23.84 -9.89
CA GLN A 100 3.71 23.68 -10.88
C GLN A 100 5.09 23.48 -10.21
N ALA A 101 5.39 24.25 -9.17
CA ALA A 101 6.67 24.17 -8.45
C ALA A 101 6.80 22.88 -7.63
N SER A 102 5.72 22.43 -6.98
CA SER A 102 5.70 21.14 -6.26
C SER A 102 5.81 19.96 -7.23
N ASP A 103 5.06 19.97 -8.33
CA ASP A 103 5.11 18.94 -9.37
C ASP A 103 6.52 18.82 -9.97
N GLU A 104 7.21 19.93 -10.21
CA GLU A 104 8.60 19.93 -10.70
C GLU A 104 9.56 19.28 -9.69
N LYS A 105 9.45 19.62 -8.41
CA LYS A 105 10.25 19.03 -7.34
C LYS A 105 9.99 17.53 -7.16
N HIS A 106 8.74 17.10 -7.34
CA HIS A 106 8.37 15.69 -7.17
C HIS A 106 8.62 14.84 -8.40
N ARG A 107 8.72 15.46 -9.59
CA ARG A 107 8.97 14.77 -10.86
C ARG A 107 10.24 13.94 -10.84
N ARG A 108 11.29 14.39 -10.13
CA ARG A 108 12.56 13.65 -10.01
C ARG A 108 12.43 12.28 -9.33
N PHE A 109 11.34 12.04 -8.59
CA PHE A 109 11.08 10.76 -7.95
C PHE A 109 10.21 9.83 -8.80
N GLN A 110 9.54 10.37 -9.82
CA GLN A 110 8.64 9.57 -10.66
C GLN A 110 9.44 8.50 -11.39
N ASP A 111 8.94 7.28 -11.33
CA ASP A 111 9.38 6.21 -12.20
C ASP A 111 8.46 6.13 -13.42
N LYS A 112 9.01 5.71 -14.57
CA LYS A 112 8.28 5.71 -15.84
C LYS A 112 7.23 4.59 -15.90
N GLU A 113 7.42 3.54 -15.11
CA GLU A 113 6.65 2.29 -15.19
C GLU A 113 5.85 2.03 -13.90
N SER A 114 6.14 2.74 -12.80
CA SER A 114 5.46 2.53 -11.52
C SER A 114 5.40 3.74 -10.59
N ASP A 115 4.19 4.13 -10.19
CA ASP A 115 4.02 5.10 -9.10
C ASP A 115 4.45 4.53 -7.73
N PHE A 116 4.48 3.21 -7.54
CA PHE A 116 4.97 2.59 -6.31
C PHE A 116 6.48 2.78 -6.14
N LEU A 117 7.24 2.65 -7.25
CA LEU A 117 8.68 2.89 -7.23
C LEU A 117 9.02 4.36 -6.95
N ALA A 118 8.09 5.29 -7.19
CA ALA A 118 8.28 6.67 -6.81
C ALA A 118 8.43 6.85 -5.28
N PHE A 119 7.80 6.01 -4.47
CA PHE A 119 8.02 5.98 -3.02
C PHE A 119 9.41 5.44 -2.67
N VAL A 120 9.87 4.39 -3.35
CA VAL A 120 11.22 3.84 -3.15
C VAL A 120 12.29 4.89 -3.50
N ASN A 121 12.12 5.59 -4.61
CA ASN A 121 13.02 6.67 -5.05
C ASN A 121 13.04 7.83 -4.04
N LEU A 122 11.86 8.27 -3.59
CA LEU A 122 11.75 9.32 -2.57
C LEU A 122 12.39 8.90 -1.25
N TRP A 123 12.17 7.65 -0.81
CA TRP A 123 12.76 7.11 0.41
C TRP A 123 14.28 7.09 0.36
N ASN A 124 14.86 6.62 -0.75
CA ASN A 124 16.31 6.59 -0.94
C ASN A 124 16.90 8.00 -0.89
N TYR A 125 16.29 8.95 -1.61
CA TYR A 125 16.69 10.36 -1.57
C TYR A 125 16.64 10.92 -0.13
N LEU A 126 15.55 10.72 0.59
CA LEU A 126 15.42 11.20 1.97
C LEU A 126 16.50 10.60 2.88
N GLY A 127 16.80 9.31 2.71
CA GLY A 127 17.86 8.63 3.47
C GLY A 127 19.25 9.20 3.19
N GLU A 128 19.58 9.51 1.93
CA GLU A 128 20.84 10.17 1.57
C GLU A 128 20.94 11.57 2.18
N GLN A 129 19.87 12.36 2.07
CA GLN A 129 19.85 13.73 2.59
C GLN A 129 19.91 13.77 4.13
N GLN A 130 19.28 12.82 4.83
CA GLN A 130 19.39 12.71 6.29
C GLN A 130 20.80 12.34 6.76
N LYS A 131 21.57 11.60 5.96
CA LYS A 131 22.97 11.29 6.28
C LYS A 131 23.89 12.50 6.04
N ALA A 132 23.59 13.31 5.03
CA ALA A 132 24.42 14.44 4.63
C ALA A 132 24.14 15.73 5.41
N LEU A 133 22.90 15.94 5.88
CA LEU A 133 22.44 17.19 6.46
C LEU A 133 22.21 17.08 7.97
N SER A 134 22.35 18.21 8.68
CA SER A 134 21.87 18.29 10.06
C SER A 134 20.34 18.22 10.13
N SER A 135 19.79 17.86 11.30
CA SER A 135 18.33 17.75 11.50
C SER A 135 17.58 19.03 11.08
N ASN A 136 18.14 20.21 11.39
CA ASN A 136 17.53 21.49 11.02
C ASN A 136 17.59 21.76 9.50
N GLN A 137 18.71 21.41 8.86
CA GLN A 137 18.86 21.54 7.42
C GLN A 137 17.94 20.57 6.67
N PHE A 138 17.81 19.34 7.16
CA PHE A 138 16.90 18.35 6.59
C PHE A 138 15.44 18.78 6.69
N ARG A 139 15.00 19.29 7.86
CA ARG A 139 13.64 19.84 8.01
C ARG A 139 13.37 21.00 7.05
N ARG A 140 14.36 21.88 6.83
CA ARG A 140 14.26 22.96 5.83
C ARG A 140 14.18 22.41 4.41
N LEU A 141 14.98 21.39 4.08
CA LEU A 141 14.95 20.71 2.79
C LEU A 141 13.56 20.14 2.48
N CYS A 142 12.95 19.41 3.44
CA CYS A 142 11.60 18.89 3.27
C CYS A 142 10.62 20.01 2.88
N ARG A 143 10.65 21.14 3.60
CA ARG A 143 9.82 22.30 3.28
C ARG A 143 10.10 22.88 1.89
N THR A 144 11.37 22.99 1.49
CA THR A 144 11.77 23.51 0.17
C THR A 144 11.32 22.59 -0.97
N ASP A 145 11.29 21.28 -0.74
CA ASP A 145 10.92 20.27 -1.72
C ASP A 145 9.43 19.87 -1.64
N TYR A 146 8.61 20.66 -0.93
CA TYR A 146 7.17 20.42 -0.75
C TYR A 146 6.89 19.04 -0.16
N LEU A 147 7.60 18.70 0.91
CA LEU A 147 7.42 17.48 1.68
C LEU A 147 7.03 17.84 3.12
N ASN A 148 5.97 17.21 3.60
CA ASN A 148 5.56 17.31 4.98
C ASN A 148 6.51 16.53 5.88
N TYR A 149 7.32 17.26 6.68
CA TYR A 149 8.33 16.65 7.55
C TYR A 149 7.72 15.66 8.57
N LEU A 150 6.53 15.95 9.11
CA LEU A 150 5.90 15.06 10.10
C LEU A 150 5.47 13.74 9.47
N ARG A 151 4.89 13.78 8.25
CA ARG A 151 4.54 12.55 7.50
C ARG A 151 5.77 11.76 7.09
N VAL A 152 6.88 12.43 6.74
CA VAL A 152 8.16 11.74 6.50
C VAL A 152 8.64 11.01 7.75
N ARG A 153 8.52 11.62 8.92
CA ARG A 153 8.87 10.99 10.20
C ARG A 153 7.97 9.79 10.50
N GLU A 154 6.66 9.98 10.37
CA GLU A 154 5.66 8.91 10.54
C GLU A 154 5.94 7.72 9.62
N TRP A 155 6.24 7.99 8.34
CA TRP A 155 6.63 6.97 7.37
C TRP A 155 7.85 6.16 7.84
N GLN A 156 8.87 6.84 8.35
CA GLN A 156 10.09 6.22 8.86
C GLN A 156 9.85 5.40 10.13
N ASP A 157 8.97 5.88 11.00
CA ASP A 157 8.61 5.19 12.24
C ASP A 157 7.83 3.89 11.93
N ILE A 158 6.84 3.92 11.03
CA ILE A 158 6.11 2.71 10.60
C ILE A 158 7.04 1.71 9.91
N TYR A 159 7.93 2.17 9.03
CA TYR A 159 8.93 1.29 8.42
C TYR A 159 9.81 0.59 9.48
N THR A 160 10.20 1.33 10.52
CA THR A 160 11.03 0.79 11.60
C THR A 160 10.25 -0.26 12.42
N GLN A 161 8.98 -0.01 12.71
CA GLN A 161 8.09 -0.98 13.38
C GLN A 161 7.90 -2.24 12.53
N LEU A 162 7.61 -2.10 11.24
CA LEU A 162 7.50 -3.23 10.32
C LEU A 162 8.79 -4.06 10.29
N ARG A 163 9.94 -3.39 10.21
CA ARG A 163 11.24 -4.08 10.19
C ARG A 163 11.51 -4.87 11.47
N GLN A 164 11.05 -4.39 12.64
CA GLN A 164 11.16 -5.13 13.90
C GLN A 164 10.36 -6.43 13.84
N VAL A 165 9.08 -6.35 13.47
CA VAL A 165 8.20 -7.52 13.36
C VAL A 165 8.69 -8.51 12.30
N VAL A 166 9.10 -8.03 11.12
CA VAL A 166 9.66 -8.85 10.04
C VAL A 166 10.90 -9.62 10.51
N LYS A 167 11.76 -8.97 11.32
CA LYS A 167 12.93 -9.63 11.91
C LYS A 167 12.55 -10.69 12.95
N GLU A 168 11.56 -10.42 13.79
CA GLU A 168 11.03 -11.38 14.78
C GLU A 168 10.41 -12.61 14.11
N LEU A 169 9.77 -12.42 12.95
CA LEU A 169 9.27 -13.49 12.09
C LEU A 169 10.37 -14.29 11.36
N GLY A 170 11.64 -13.92 11.53
CA GLY A 170 12.78 -14.57 10.87
C GLY A 170 12.91 -14.25 9.37
N ILE A 171 12.24 -13.20 8.89
CA ILE A 171 12.27 -12.79 7.49
C ILE A 171 13.50 -11.91 7.25
N SER A 172 14.32 -12.32 6.28
CA SER A 172 15.53 -11.57 5.90
C SER A 172 15.19 -10.40 4.99
N VAL A 173 15.80 -9.24 5.26
CA VAL A 173 15.67 -8.05 4.42
C VAL A 173 16.80 -8.05 3.40
N ASN A 174 16.46 -7.87 2.12
CA ASN A 174 17.44 -7.79 1.03
C ASN A 174 18.38 -6.57 1.20
N SER A 175 19.64 -6.78 0.82
CA SER A 175 20.68 -5.74 0.84
C SER A 175 20.84 -5.07 -0.52
N GLU A 176 20.68 -5.83 -1.60
CA GLU A 176 20.66 -5.31 -2.96
C GLU A 176 19.25 -4.84 -3.35
N PRO A 177 19.13 -3.77 -4.16
CA PRO A 177 17.84 -3.34 -4.70
C PRO A 177 17.18 -4.44 -5.54
N ALA A 178 15.91 -4.71 -5.26
CA ALA A 178 15.13 -5.66 -6.05
C ALA A 178 14.70 -5.08 -7.41
N GLU A 179 14.51 -5.97 -8.38
CA GLU A 179 14.05 -5.60 -9.72
C GLU A 179 12.55 -5.24 -9.75
N TYR A 180 12.15 -4.46 -10.76
CA TYR A 180 10.76 -4.04 -10.98
C TYR A 180 9.77 -5.20 -10.85
N ARG A 181 10.05 -6.31 -11.54
CA ARG A 181 9.13 -7.45 -11.63
C ARG A 181 8.86 -8.06 -10.26
N GLU A 182 9.92 -8.31 -9.50
CA GLU A 182 9.85 -8.98 -8.19
C GLU A 182 9.05 -8.15 -7.18
N ILE A 183 9.26 -6.82 -7.18
CA ILE A 183 8.48 -5.89 -6.37
C ILE A 183 6.99 -5.98 -6.73
N HIS A 184 6.64 -5.85 -8.01
CA HIS A 184 5.24 -5.80 -8.42
C HIS A 184 4.52 -7.15 -8.25
N VAL A 185 5.21 -8.27 -8.44
CA VAL A 185 4.66 -9.61 -8.16
C VAL A 185 4.31 -9.74 -6.68
N ALA A 186 5.15 -9.25 -5.77
CA ALA A 186 4.84 -9.24 -4.34
C ALA A 186 3.63 -8.34 -4.02
N LEU A 187 3.60 -7.11 -4.56
CA LEU A 187 2.51 -6.15 -4.34
C LEU A 187 1.15 -6.68 -4.82
N LEU A 188 1.12 -7.39 -5.95
CA LEU A 188 -0.10 -7.97 -6.52
C LEU A 188 -0.84 -8.88 -5.54
N THR A 189 -0.14 -9.55 -4.63
CA THR A 189 -0.77 -10.45 -3.67
C THR A 189 -1.64 -9.75 -2.62
N GLY A 190 -1.38 -8.48 -2.32
CA GLY A 190 -2.23 -7.66 -1.45
C GLY A 190 -3.30 -6.88 -2.22
N LEU A 191 -2.99 -6.54 -3.48
CA LEU A 191 -3.78 -5.64 -4.31
C LEU A 191 -4.56 -6.36 -5.41
N LEU A 192 -4.88 -7.64 -5.22
CA LEU A 192 -5.63 -8.48 -6.18
C LEU A 192 -6.93 -7.81 -6.66
N SER A 193 -7.68 -7.23 -5.71
CA SER A 193 -8.94 -6.55 -6.02
C SER A 193 -8.76 -5.16 -6.68
N HIS A 194 -7.53 -4.66 -6.76
CA HIS A 194 -7.18 -3.33 -7.30
C HIS A 194 -6.47 -3.42 -8.66
N ILE A 195 -6.65 -4.52 -9.38
CA ILE A 195 -6.18 -4.69 -10.76
C ILE A 195 -7.29 -4.24 -11.70
N GLY A 196 -6.92 -3.54 -12.78
CA GLY A 196 -7.83 -3.13 -13.84
C GLY A 196 -7.29 -3.46 -15.22
N MET A 197 -8.19 -3.91 -16.11
CA MET A 197 -7.94 -4.01 -17.55
C MET A 197 -8.56 -2.81 -18.26
N LYS A 198 -7.77 -2.14 -19.09
CA LYS A 198 -8.24 -1.01 -19.88
C LYS A 198 -9.28 -1.46 -20.91
N ASP A 199 -10.38 -0.75 -20.97
CA ASP A 199 -11.37 -0.89 -22.04
C ASP A 199 -10.76 -0.42 -23.38
N ALA A 200 -11.11 -1.10 -24.49
CA ALA A 200 -10.58 -0.77 -25.81
C ALA A 200 -11.10 0.58 -26.32
N ASP A 201 -12.35 0.92 -25.97
CA ASP A 201 -13.07 2.07 -26.53
C ASP A 201 -13.14 3.25 -25.56
N LYS A 202 -12.84 3.04 -24.27
CA LYS A 202 -12.95 4.04 -23.20
C LYS A 202 -11.62 4.25 -22.46
N GLN A 203 -11.43 5.44 -21.89
CA GLN A 203 -10.33 5.71 -20.95
C GLN A 203 -10.66 5.23 -19.53
N GLU A 204 -11.27 4.05 -19.43
CA GLU A 204 -11.73 3.43 -18.19
C GLU A 204 -11.12 2.03 -18.07
N TYR A 205 -10.97 1.58 -16.82
CA TYR A 205 -10.49 0.27 -16.46
C TYR A 205 -11.63 -0.53 -15.83
N THR A 206 -11.78 -1.77 -16.26
CA THR A 206 -12.63 -2.75 -15.59
C THR A 206 -11.78 -3.57 -14.63
N GLY A 207 -12.07 -3.47 -13.35
CA GLY A 207 -11.37 -4.18 -12.28
C GLY A 207 -12.17 -5.33 -11.69
N ALA A 208 -11.63 -5.89 -10.61
CA ALA A 208 -12.30 -6.94 -9.86
C ALA A 208 -13.70 -6.49 -9.38
N ARG A 209 -14.61 -7.45 -9.21
CA ARG A 209 -15.99 -7.20 -8.73
C ARG A 209 -16.77 -6.20 -9.60
N ASN A 210 -16.48 -6.16 -10.90
CA ASN A 210 -17.08 -5.24 -11.89
C ASN A 210 -16.88 -3.75 -11.58
N ALA A 211 -15.88 -3.40 -10.77
CA ALA A 211 -15.51 -2.01 -10.52
C ALA A 211 -15.05 -1.36 -11.83
N ARG A 212 -15.50 -0.12 -12.09
CA ARG A 212 -15.04 0.68 -13.23
C ARG A 212 -14.37 1.94 -12.72
N PHE A 213 -13.10 2.13 -13.06
CA PHE A 213 -12.32 3.26 -12.57
C PHE A 213 -11.46 3.91 -13.65
N SER A 214 -11.12 5.19 -13.46
CA SER A 214 -10.14 5.90 -14.29
C SER A 214 -8.82 6.09 -13.52
N ILE A 215 -7.68 6.15 -14.21
CA ILE A 215 -6.40 6.49 -13.56
C ILE A 215 -6.41 7.96 -13.15
N PHE A 216 -5.98 8.25 -11.92
CA PHE A 216 -5.89 9.61 -11.40
C PHE A 216 -4.94 10.49 -12.26
N PRO A 217 -5.28 11.75 -12.59
CA PRO A 217 -4.49 12.57 -13.52
C PRO A 217 -3.06 12.89 -13.05
N GLY A 218 -2.81 12.82 -11.74
CA GLY A 218 -1.48 13.02 -11.15
C GLY A 218 -0.56 11.79 -11.23
N SER A 219 -1.05 10.65 -11.72
CA SER A 219 -0.25 9.43 -11.92
C SER A 219 0.73 9.58 -13.07
N GLY A 220 1.94 9.00 -12.94
CA GLY A 220 2.89 8.90 -14.05
C GLY A 220 2.34 8.12 -15.25
N LEU A 221 1.38 7.22 -15.00
CA LEU A 221 0.75 6.37 -16.01
C LEU A 221 -0.39 7.06 -16.78
N PHE A 222 -0.85 8.24 -16.34
CA PHE A 222 -2.01 8.92 -16.93
C PHE A 222 -1.80 9.28 -18.41
N LYS A 223 -0.58 9.65 -18.80
CA LYS A 223 -0.27 10.06 -20.19
C LYS A 223 -0.18 8.88 -21.16
N LYS A 224 0.28 7.72 -20.67
CA LYS A 224 0.44 6.49 -21.46
C LYS A 224 -0.19 5.33 -20.69
N PRO A 225 -1.55 5.29 -20.61
CA PRO A 225 -2.26 4.32 -19.82
C PRO A 225 -2.03 2.89 -20.34
N PRO A 226 -1.45 1.98 -19.54
CA PRO A 226 -1.14 0.61 -19.95
C PRO A 226 -2.42 -0.24 -20.11
N LYS A 227 -2.32 -1.36 -20.81
CA LYS A 227 -3.44 -2.30 -20.97
C LYS A 227 -3.94 -2.86 -19.63
N TRP A 228 -3.01 -3.12 -18.71
CA TRP A 228 -3.29 -3.58 -17.35
C TRP A 228 -2.65 -2.62 -16.37
N THR A 229 -3.34 -2.33 -15.28
CA THR A 229 -2.80 -1.52 -14.19
C THR A 229 -3.17 -2.12 -12.84
N MET A 230 -2.31 -1.91 -11.86
CA MET A 230 -2.59 -2.18 -10.45
C MET A 230 -2.54 -0.83 -9.73
N VAL A 231 -3.55 -0.54 -8.91
CA VAL A 231 -3.65 0.72 -8.15
C VAL A 231 -3.52 0.44 -6.65
N ALA A 232 -3.04 1.42 -5.89
CA ALA A 232 -2.91 1.26 -4.44
C ALA A 232 -4.30 1.28 -3.78
N GLU A 233 -5.18 2.16 -4.25
CA GLU A 233 -6.51 2.36 -3.72
C GLU A 233 -7.50 2.78 -4.82
N LEU A 234 -8.79 2.60 -4.53
CA LEU A 234 -9.90 3.06 -5.33
C LEU A 234 -10.66 4.11 -4.54
N VAL A 235 -10.62 5.36 -5.00
CA VAL A 235 -11.22 6.52 -4.31
C VAL A 235 -12.44 7.00 -5.08
N GLU A 236 -13.59 7.00 -4.42
CA GLU A 236 -14.84 7.49 -4.99
C GLU A 236 -15.00 8.99 -4.71
N THR A 237 -15.14 9.79 -5.77
CA THR A 237 -15.47 11.23 -5.69
C THR A 237 -16.68 11.52 -6.57
N SER A 238 -16.50 12.25 -7.68
CA SER A 238 -17.52 12.37 -8.75
C SER A 238 -17.53 11.16 -9.69
N ARG A 239 -16.42 10.41 -9.71
CA ARG A 239 -16.26 9.09 -10.34
C ARG A 239 -15.27 8.26 -9.52
N LEU A 240 -15.21 6.97 -9.78
CA LEU A 240 -14.24 6.08 -9.15
C LEU A 240 -12.86 6.27 -9.80
N TRP A 241 -11.87 6.58 -8.96
CA TRP A 241 -10.49 6.77 -9.39
C TRP A 241 -9.59 5.68 -8.84
N GLY A 242 -8.81 5.07 -9.73
CA GLY A 242 -7.65 4.29 -9.34
C GLY A 242 -6.49 5.22 -9.05
N ALA A 243 -6.11 5.29 -7.78
CA ALA A 243 -5.03 6.14 -7.32
C ALA A 243 -3.93 5.32 -6.67
N HIS A 244 -2.71 5.81 -6.83
CA HIS A 244 -1.54 5.30 -6.11
C HIS A 244 -1.23 6.19 -4.89
N ARG A 245 -2.11 7.18 -4.60
CA ARG A 245 -2.00 8.21 -3.56
C ARG A 245 -3.38 8.76 -3.21
N CYS A 246 -3.57 9.14 -1.96
CA CYS A 246 -4.80 9.74 -1.47
C CYS A 246 -4.97 11.17 -2.01
N PRO A 247 -6.08 11.51 -2.69
CA PRO A 247 -6.30 12.86 -3.23
C PRO A 247 -6.79 13.81 -2.13
N HIS A 248 -5.87 14.34 -1.32
CA HIS A 248 -6.15 15.42 -0.37
C HIS A 248 -5.11 16.54 -0.47
#